data_AF-H2JEL4-F1
#
_entry.id   AF-H2JEL4-F1
#
_cell.length_a   1.000
_cell.length_b   1.000
_cell.length_c   1.000
_cell.angle_alpha   90.00
_cell.angle_beta   90.00
_cell.angle_gamma   90.00
#
_symmetry.space_group_name_H-M   'P 1'
#
loop_
_entity.id
_entity.type
_entity.pdbx_description
1 polymer ?
#
loop_
_entity_poly.entity_id
_entity_poly.type
_entity_poly.pdbx_seq_one_letter_code
_entity_poly.pdbx_strand_id
1 'polypeptide(L)'
;MPQDRFDCCSSFMKCSDAWACIHADDPLLVNCTYRKKLEAGICFYGKNTNIFEPLKYGRLPEGFVPFQKPQAKTDSKTELYLTCYKMPFAILTRSSNTWSYKLDSENIKLITDEFTARTIPFRTSLDFFEQLPGDDVEIEGPCNSRVVFKIGDREFHILSFNGYLIQNWYAEKINKSLLAKDFESRVELVGSYIHSKSQVNSITKSLIDSKPPKNDSVSHNIPVQLTLFDLSEVTTSSYRRS
;
A
#
# COMPACT_ATOMS: atom_id res chain seq x y z
N MET A 1 -8.18 28.85 7.36
CA MET A 1 -7.90 30.07 6.58
C MET A 1 -7.62 29.66 5.15
N PRO A 2 -8.22 30.30 4.13
CA PRO A 2 -7.89 29.98 2.76
C PRO A 2 -6.43 30.36 2.53
N GLN A 3 -5.62 29.41 2.05
CA GLN A 3 -4.25 29.69 1.66
C GLN A 3 -4.31 30.43 0.33
N ASP A 4 -4.27 31.76 0.39
CA ASP A 4 -4.32 32.61 -0.78
C ASP A 4 -3.20 32.21 -1.74
N ARG A 5 -3.60 31.83 -2.96
CA ARG A 5 -2.66 31.57 -4.05
C ARG A 5 -1.91 32.87 -4.30
N PHE A 6 -0.59 32.82 -4.24
CA PHE A 6 0.25 33.98 -4.49
C PHE A 6 1.07 33.76 -5.75
N ASP A 7 1.32 34.85 -6.48
CA ASP A 7 1.89 34.72 -7.81
C ASP A 7 3.35 34.28 -7.79
N CYS A 8 4.22 34.98 -7.05
CA CYS A 8 5.62 34.61 -6.93
C CYS A 8 6.17 34.97 -5.55
N CYS A 9 7.18 34.23 -5.09
CA CYS A 9 7.93 34.56 -3.89
C CYS A 9 9.05 35.56 -4.20
N SER A 10 9.64 36.20 -3.19
CA SER A 10 10.77 37.14 -3.35
C SER A 10 12.01 36.54 -4.04
N SER A 11 12.10 35.21 -4.10
CA SER A 11 13.19 34.49 -4.77
C SER A 11 12.93 34.20 -6.26
N PHE A 12 11.91 34.80 -6.87
CA PHE A 12 11.51 34.52 -8.26
C PHE A 12 12.67 34.65 -9.27
N MET A 13 13.59 35.61 -9.09
CA MET A 13 14.78 35.76 -9.94
C MET A 13 15.73 34.56 -9.84
N LYS A 14 15.95 34.04 -8.64
CA LYS A 14 16.79 32.85 -8.43
C LYS A 14 16.11 31.60 -8.97
N CYS A 15 14.79 31.46 -8.78
CA CYS A 15 14.02 30.36 -9.34
C CYS A 15 14.05 30.38 -10.88
N SER A 16 14.00 31.58 -11.46
CA SER A 16 14.14 31.81 -12.89
C SER A 16 15.51 31.44 -13.43
N ASP A 17 16.58 31.93 -12.79
CA ASP A 17 17.95 31.64 -13.22
C ASP A 17 18.25 30.13 -13.07
N ALA A 18 17.69 29.47 -12.05
CA ALA A 18 17.79 28.04 -11.83
C ALA A 18 16.78 27.19 -12.63
N TRP A 19 15.83 27.80 -13.35
CA TRP A 19 14.70 27.13 -14.02
C TRP A 19 13.89 26.16 -13.14
N ALA A 20 13.94 26.35 -11.82
CA ALA A 20 13.32 25.48 -10.84
C ALA A 20 12.99 26.26 -9.57
N CYS A 21 11.94 25.83 -8.84
CA CYS A 21 11.67 26.39 -7.53
C CYS A 21 12.76 25.97 -6.55
N ILE A 22 13.52 26.94 -6.00
CA ILE A 22 14.54 26.66 -4.99
C ILE A 22 13.94 26.23 -3.63
N HIS A 23 12.64 26.49 -3.44
CA HIS A 23 11.90 26.20 -2.20
C HIS A 23 10.86 25.10 -2.44
N ALA A 24 11.23 24.03 -3.15
CA ALA A 24 10.30 22.95 -3.50
C ALA A 24 9.71 22.24 -2.27
N ASP A 25 10.48 22.20 -1.17
CA ASP A 25 10.13 21.48 0.07
C ASP A 25 9.48 22.37 1.13
N ASP A 26 9.31 23.67 0.89
CA ASP A 26 8.72 24.60 1.85
C ASP A 26 7.17 24.54 1.82
N PRO A 27 6.51 24.11 2.91
CA PRO A 27 5.05 24.00 2.98
C PRO A 27 4.32 25.34 2.77
N LEU A 28 4.97 26.47 3.10
CA LEU A 28 4.39 27.81 2.95
C LEU A 28 4.35 28.27 1.49
N LEU A 29 5.19 27.67 0.63
CA LEU A 29 5.36 28.05 -0.76
C LEU A 29 4.72 27.07 -1.75
N VAL A 30 3.96 26.10 -1.24
CA VAL A 30 3.21 25.09 -2.03
C VAL A 30 2.23 25.75 -3.00
N ASN A 31 1.64 26.88 -2.63
CA ASN A 31 0.64 27.59 -3.44
C ASN A 31 1.20 28.67 -4.38
N CYS A 32 2.51 28.68 -4.60
CA CYS A 32 3.18 29.59 -5.54
C CYS A 32 2.75 29.31 -6.99
N THR A 33 2.07 30.25 -7.66
CA THR A 33 1.66 30.04 -9.07
C THR A 33 2.86 30.05 -10.01
N TYR A 34 3.93 30.77 -9.66
CA TYR A 34 5.17 30.83 -10.44
C TYR A 34 5.89 29.47 -10.49
N ARG A 35 5.84 28.70 -9.40
CA ARG A 35 6.36 27.31 -9.39
C ARG A 35 5.67 26.47 -10.46
N LYS A 36 4.34 26.52 -10.54
CA LYS A 36 3.56 25.78 -11.55
C LYS A 36 3.87 26.24 -12.96
N LYS A 37 4.13 27.53 -13.16
CA LYS A 37 4.55 28.10 -14.45
C LYS A 37 5.94 27.58 -14.85
N LEU A 38 6.90 27.56 -13.94
CA LEU A 38 8.22 26.96 -14.18
C LEU A 38 8.13 25.46 -14.48
N GLU A 39 7.29 24.72 -13.74
CA GLU A 39 7.01 23.30 -14.01
C GLU A 39 6.36 23.05 -15.38
N ALA A 40 5.56 24.00 -15.86
CA ALA A 40 5.00 24.01 -17.22
C ALA A 40 6.00 24.50 -18.29
N GLY A 41 7.24 24.81 -17.89
CA GLY A 41 8.28 25.32 -18.79
C GLY A 41 8.09 26.78 -19.17
N ILE A 42 7.39 27.59 -18.37
CA ILE A 42 7.15 29.01 -18.60
C ILE A 42 7.94 29.84 -17.58
N CYS A 43 8.94 30.58 -18.04
CA CYS A 43 9.84 31.40 -17.24
C CYS A 43 9.67 32.89 -17.61
N PHE A 44 9.12 33.67 -16.68
CA PHE A 44 8.78 35.09 -16.89
C PHE A 44 9.92 36.05 -16.57
N TYR A 45 10.87 35.65 -15.73
CA TYR A 45 11.94 36.51 -15.20
C TYR A 45 13.33 35.89 -15.37
N GLY A 46 14.39 36.66 -15.08
CA GLY A 46 15.79 36.18 -15.05
C GLY A 46 16.50 36.20 -16.40
N LYS A 47 17.67 35.55 -16.47
CA LYS A 47 18.46 35.48 -17.73
C LYS A 47 17.89 34.49 -18.74
N ASN A 48 17.09 33.55 -18.26
CA ASN A 48 16.52 32.45 -19.05
C ASN A 48 15.02 32.66 -19.33
N THR A 49 14.58 33.92 -19.48
CA THR A 49 13.21 34.28 -19.86
C THR A 49 12.86 33.69 -21.22
N ASN A 50 11.76 32.95 -21.32
CA ASN A 50 11.31 32.35 -22.58
C ASN A 50 9.99 32.93 -23.10
N ILE A 51 9.56 34.05 -22.52
CA ILE A 51 8.48 34.86 -23.09
C ILE A 51 9.10 35.67 -24.21
N PHE A 52 8.61 35.43 -25.41
CA PHE A 52 9.07 35.99 -26.69
C PHE A 52 10.25 35.23 -27.31
N GLU A 53 9.99 34.00 -27.75
CA GLU A 53 9.54 33.90 -29.13
C GLU A 53 8.28 33.02 -29.16
N PRO A 54 7.17 33.49 -29.75
CA PRO A 54 6.05 32.59 -30.00
C PRO A 54 6.61 31.39 -30.76
N LEU A 55 6.11 30.19 -30.46
CA LEU A 55 6.30 29.00 -31.29
C LEU A 55 6.06 29.41 -32.76
N LYS A 56 7.11 29.82 -33.47
CA LYS A 56 6.99 30.31 -34.82
C LYS A 56 6.72 29.05 -35.61
N TYR A 57 5.47 28.86 -36.02
CA TYR A 57 4.99 27.64 -36.70
C TYR A 57 4.90 26.37 -35.83
N GLY A 58 4.70 26.51 -34.50
CA GLY A 58 4.50 25.33 -33.65
C GLY A 58 5.76 24.50 -33.39
N ARG A 59 6.96 25.04 -33.66
CA ARG A 59 8.24 24.37 -33.42
C ARG A 59 9.00 25.08 -32.32
N LEU A 60 9.59 24.28 -31.43
CA LEU A 60 10.55 24.72 -30.43
C LEU A 60 11.87 25.11 -31.14
N PRO A 61 12.63 26.10 -30.63
CA PRO A 61 13.92 26.46 -31.19
C PRO A 61 14.86 25.25 -31.29
N GLU A 62 15.70 25.21 -32.33
CA GLU A 62 16.78 24.21 -32.40
C GLU A 62 17.69 24.36 -31.17
N GLY A 63 17.86 23.26 -30.42
CA GLY A 63 18.57 23.24 -29.14
C GLY A 63 17.70 23.46 -27.90
N PHE A 64 16.38 23.66 -28.04
CA PHE A 64 15.46 23.62 -26.92
C PHE A 64 15.35 22.19 -26.39
N VAL A 65 15.84 21.96 -25.17
CA VAL A 65 15.67 20.70 -24.45
C VAL A 65 14.45 20.88 -23.54
N PRO A 66 13.28 20.27 -23.82
CA PRO A 66 12.17 20.30 -22.89
C PRO A 66 12.64 19.73 -21.55
N PHE A 67 12.22 20.37 -20.46
CA PHE A 67 12.52 19.91 -19.11
C PHE A 67 12.15 18.43 -18.96
N GLN A 68 13.17 17.58 -18.83
CA GLN A 68 12.98 16.27 -18.24
C GLN A 68 12.72 16.56 -16.75
N LYS A 69 11.51 16.26 -16.26
CA LYS A 69 11.25 16.22 -14.81
C LYS A 69 12.47 15.56 -14.17
N PRO A 70 13.10 16.15 -13.13
CA PRO A 70 14.09 15.41 -12.36
C PRO A 70 13.39 14.11 -12.02
N GLN A 71 13.88 13.01 -12.60
CA GLN A 71 13.44 11.70 -12.19
C GLN A 71 13.77 11.73 -10.71
N ALA A 72 12.74 11.84 -9.87
CA ALA A 72 12.91 11.58 -8.46
C ALA A 72 13.74 10.31 -8.43
N LYS A 73 14.89 10.32 -7.77
CA LYS A 73 15.61 9.09 -7.48
C LYS A 73 14.61 8.24 -6.72
N THR A 74 13.83 7.44 -7.46
CA THR A 74 13.11 6.30 -6.94
C THR A 74 14.23 5.36 -6.61
N ASP A 75 14.87 5.60 -5.47
CA ASP A 75 15.44 4.51 -4.70
C ASP A 75 14.34 3.47 -4.72
N SER A 76 14.54 2.40 -5.47
CA SER A 76 13.60 1.30 -5.62
C SER A 76 13.52 0.64 -4.26
N LYS A 77 12.78 1.28 -3.34
CA LYS A 77 12.53 0.79 -2.01
C LYS A 77 11.70 -0.45 -2.23
N THR A 78 12.36 -1.59 -2.07
CA THR A 78 11.71 -2.88 -2.16
C THR A 78 10.65 -2.91 -1.07
N GLU A 79 9.39 -2.92 -1.48
CA GLU A 79 8.24 -3.02 -0.61
C GLU A 79 7.61 -4.39 -0.82
N LEU A 80 6.96 -4.93 0.20
CA LEU A 80 6.35 -6.26 0.13
C LEU A 80 4.86 -6.13 0.45
N TYR A 81 4.05 -6.69 -0.42
CA TYR A 81 2.61 -6.59 -0.36
C TYR A 81 1.99 -7.98 -0.35
N LEU A 82 1.09 -8.23 0.60
CA LEU A 82 0.16 -9.35 0.53
C LEU A 82 -0.99 -8.94 -0.40
N THR A 83 -1.31 -9.76 -1.39
CA THR A 83 -2.39 -9.48 -2.34
C THR A 83 -3.53 -10.46 -2.16
N CYS A 84 -4.65 -9.99 -1.62
CA CYS A 84 -5.87 -10.77 -1.46
C CYS A 84 -7.10 -9.86 -1.56
N TYR A 85 -8.25 -10.42 -1.93
CA TYR A 85 -9.52 -9.66 -2.01
C TYR A 85 -9.44 -8.42 -2.92
N LYS A 86 -8.77 -8.53 -4.09
CA LYS A 86 -8.48 -7.40 -5.00
C LYS A 86 -7.76 -6.21 -4.36
N MET A 87 -7.18 -6.38 -3.18
CA MET A 87 -6.57 -5.32 -2.40
C MET A 87 -5.13 -5.68 -2.03
N PRO A 88 -4.18 -4.74 -2.16
CA PRO A 88 -2.85 -4.92 -1.63
C PRO A 88 -2.78 -4.46 -0.17
N PHE A 89 -2.08 -5.24 0.65
CA PHE A 89 -1.81 -4.97 2.04
C PHE A 89 -0.30 -4.88 2.26
N ALA A 90 0.17 -3.77 2.82
CA ALA A 90 1.60 -3.57 3.07
C ALA A 90 2.06 -4.42 4.26
N ILE A 91 3.20 -5.09 4.10
CA ILE A 91 3.89 -5.79 5.18
C ILE A 91 5.00 -4.89 5.71
N LEU A 92 5.01 -4.68 7.02
CA LEU A 92 5.89 -3.73 7.70
C LEU A 92 6.53 -4.37 8.93
N THR A 93 7.75 -3.97 9.29
CA THR A 93 8.40 -4.43 10.53
C THR A 93 7.75 -3.75 11.73
N ARG A 94 7.47 -4.52 12.78
CA ARG A 94 6.99 -3.97 14.06
C ARG A 94 8.16 -3.65 14.98
N SER A 95 8.13 -2.45 15.56
CA SER A 95 9.02 -2.09 16.67
C SER A 95 8.40 -2.39 18.03
N SER A 96 9.23 -2.38 19.07
CA SER A 96 8.82 -2.48 20.48
C SER A 96 7.70 -1.52 20.86
N ASN A 97 7.63 -0.35 20.22
CA ASN A 97 6.72 0.72 20.59
C ASN A 97 5.39 0.68 19.83
N THR A 98 5.07 -0.43 19.13
CA THR A 98 3.88 -0.61 18.27
C THR A 98 3.88 0.18 16.94
N TRP A 99 4.98 0.86 16.63
CA TRP A 99 5.18 1.56 15.36
C TRP A 99 5.55 0.58 14.24
N SER A 100 5.10 0.88 13.04
CA SER A 100 5.40 0.15 11.81
C SER A 100 6.49 0.85 11.01
N TYR A 101 7.47 0.10 10.54
CA TYR A 101 8.56 0.60 9.71
C TYR A 101 8.64 -0.18 8.41
N LYS A 102 9.25 0.42 7.38
CA LYS A 102 9.55 -0.28 6.13
C LYS A 102 10.48 -1.45 6.42
N LEU A 103 10.29 -2.53 5.65
CA LEU A 103 11.14 -3.70 5.74
C LEU A 103 12.56 -3.36 5.25
N ASP A 104 13.56 -3.94 5.90
CA ASP A 104 14.93 -3.99 5.38
C ASP A 104 15.08 -5.18 4.43
N SER A 105 16.21 -5.23 3.70
CA SER A 105 16.49 -6.31 2.74
C SER A 105 16.49 -7.71 3.35
N GLU A 106 16.89 -7.83 4.63
CA GLU A 106 16.95 -9.10 5.34
C GLU A 106 15.54 -9.61 5.68
N ASN A 107 14.67 -8.74 6.20
CA ASN A 107 13.29 -9.08 6.50
C ASN A 107 12.47 -9.38 5.25
N ILE A 108 12.72 -8.66 4.14
CA ILE A 108 12.07 -8.97 2.85
C ILE A 108 12.40 -10.39 2.42
N LYS A 109 13.70 -10.74 2.44
CA LYS A 109 14.14 -12.09 2.08
C LYS A 109 13.51 -13.14 2.98
N LEU A 110 13.53 -12.93 4.30
CA LEU A 110 12.94 -13.83 5.28
C LEU A 110 11.44 -14.08 5.00
N ILE A 111 10.66 -13.02 4.81
CA ILE A 111 9.23 -13.15 4.56
C ILE A 111 8.98 -13.81 3.21
N THR A 112 9.73 -13.44 2.17
CA THR A 112 9.64 -14.06 0.85
C THR A 112 9.91 -15.57 0.92
N ASP A 113 10.99 -16.00 1.57
CA ASP A 113 11.33 -17.42 1.69
C ASP A 113 10.23 -18.20 2.43
N GLU A 114 9.72 -17.66 3.55
CA GLU A 114 8.68 -18.28 4.37
C GLU A 114 7.30 -18.30 3.69
N PHE A 115 6.97 -17.27 2.91
CA PHE A 115 5.72 -17.19 2.16
C PHE A 115 5.76 -18.13 0.94
N THR A 116 6.89 -18.16 0.22
CA THR A 116 7.10 -19.12 -0.87
C THR A 116 7.02 -20.56 -0.37
N ALA A 117 7.65 -20.88 0.77
CA ALA A 117 7.60 -22.22 1.35
C ALA A 117 6.17 -22.70 1.69
N ARG A 118 5.27 -21.77 2.03
CA ARG A 118 3.88 -22.07 2.40
C ARG A 118 2.85 -21.73 1.32
N THR A 119 3.32 -21.38 0.12
CA THR A 119 2.50 -21.02 -1.04
C THR A 119 1.55 -19.85 -0.74
N ILE A 120 2.06 -18.82 -0.06
CA ILE A 120 1.35 -17.55 0.18
C ILE A 120 1.82 -16.56 -0.89
N PRO A 121 0.98 -16.14 -1.86
CA PRO A 121 1.36 -15.11 -2.81
C PRO A 121 1.55 -13.74 -2.15
N PHE A 122 2.54 -13.05 -2.69
CA PHE A 122 2.91 -11.69 -2.36
C PHE A 122 3.39 -11.01 -3.63
N ARG A 123 3.52 -9.69 -3.58
CA ARG A 123 4.13 -8.88 -4.64
C ARG A 123 5.18 -7.95 -4.07
N THR A 124 6.19 -7.65 -4.88
CA THR A 124 7.24 -6.67 -4.55
C THR A 124 7.02 -5.31 -5.22
N SER A 125 5.96 -5.18 -6.03
CA SER A 125 5.58 -3.96 -6.75
C SER A 125 4.07 -3.89 -6.95
N LEU A 126 3.53 -2.67 -7.08
CA LEU A 126 2.12 -2.35 -7.25
C LEU A 126 1.81 -1.84 -8.67
N ASP A 127 2.37 -2.46 -9.69
CA ASP A 127 2.30 -1.88 -11.04
C ASP A 127 0.88 -1.85 -11.64
N PHE A 128 -0.04 -2.73 -11.20
CA PHE A 128 -1.42 -2.75 -11.71
C PHE A 128 -2.43 -3.28 -10.65
N PHE A 129 -3.20 -2.38 -10.03
CA PHE A 129 -4.28 -2.73 -9.10
C PHE A 129 -5.43 -3.50 -9.78
N GLU A 130 -5.68 -3.22 -11.06
CA GLU A 130 -6.78 -3.79 -11.85
C GLU A 130 -6.63 -5.29 -12.12
N GLN A 131 -5.46 -5.87 -11.84
CA GLN A 131 -5.14 -7.28 -12.09
C GLN A 131 -4.98 -8.10 -10.79
N LEU A 132 -5.45 -7.58 -9.66
CA LEU A 132 -5.42 -8.32 -8.41
C LEU A 132 -6.57 -9.35 -8.39
N PRO A 133 -6.30 -10.59 -7.96
CA PRO A 133 -7.33 -11.63 -7.92
C PRO A 133 -8.24 -11.46 -6.69
N GLY A 134 -9.46 -12.03 -6.76
CA GLY A 134 -10.46 -11.99 -5.69
C GLY A 134 -11.76 -11.30 -6.09
N ASP A 135 -12.69 -11.17 -5.15
CA ASP A 135 -13.98 -10.49 -5.33
C ASP A 135 -13.97 -9.11 -4.67
N ASP A 136 -14.76 -8.18 -5.21
CA ASP A 136 -15.02 -6.90 -4.55
C ASP A 136 -15.94 -7.15 -3.35
N VAL A 137 -15.44 -6.85 -2.15
CA VAL A 137 -16.20 -7.03 -0.92
C VAL A 137 -16.65 -5.66 -0.43
N GLU A 138 -17.94 -5.39 -0.51
CA GLU A 138 -18.55 -4.24 0.15
C GLU A 138 -18.61 -4.50 1.65
N ILE A 139 -17.79 -3.79 2.41
CA ILE A 139 -17.68 -3.96 3.86
C ILE A 139 -17.95 -2.62 4.53
N GLU A 140 -18.99 -2.59 5.35
CA GLU A 140 -19.24 -1.47 6.25
C GLU A 140 -18.43 -1.63 7.53
N GLY A 141 -17.89 -0.51 8.02
CA GLY A 141 -17.23 -0.45 9.32
C GLY A 141 -15.91 0.34 9.31
N PRO A 142 -15.40 0.69 10.50
CA PRO A 142 -14.20 1.50 10.64
C PRO A 142 -12.94 0.71 10.28
N CYS A 143 -11.94 1.43 9.75
CA CYS A 143 -10.58 0.94 9.62
C CYS A 143 -9.83 1.11 10.95
N ASN A 144 -9.96 0.16 11.86
CA ASN A 144 -9.40 0.21 13.21
C ASN A 144 -8.59 -1.03 13.60
N SER A 145 -8.33 -1.93 12.65
CA SER A 145 -7.63 -3.19 12.90
C SER A 145 -6.30 -3.25 12.16
N ARG A 146 -5.40 -4.08 12.67
CA ARG A 146 -4.21 -4.54 11.95
C ARG A 146 -3.94 -6.00 12.28
N VAL A 147 -3.23 -6.70 11.40
CA VAL A 147 -2.76 -8.05 11.70
C VAL A 147 -1.32 -7.99 12.14
N VAL A 148 -0.98 -8.77 13.17
CA VAL A 148 0.38 -8.97 13.64
C VAL A 148 0.71 -10.45 13.47
N PHE A 149 1.84 -10.75 12.86
CA PHE A 149 2.32 -12.13 12.73
C PHE A 149 3.80 -12.23 13.04
N LYS A 150 4.27 -13.44 13.37
CA LYS A 150 5.65 -13.70 13.72
C LYS A 150 6.35 -14.67 12.78
N ILE A 151 7.64 -14.46 12.60
CA ILE A 151 8.58 -15.40 12.00
C ILE A 151 9.81 -15.45 12.90
N GLY A 152 10.02 -16.59 13.58
CA GLY A 152 11.01 -16.68 14.66
C GLY A 152 10.74 -15.62 15.74
N ASP A 153 11.76 -14.83 16.08
CA ASP A 153 11.67 -13.78 17.10
C ASP A 153 11.22 -12.41 16.56
N ARG A 154 10.88 -12.32 15.27
CA ARG A 154 10.52 -11.05 14.62
C ARG A 154 9.00 -10.94 14.47
N GLU A 155 8.45 -9.76 14.78
CA GLU A 155 7.05 -9.43 14.56
C GLU A 155 6.87 -8.50 13.36
N PHE A 156 5.81 -8.71 12.60
CA PHE A 156 5.45 -7.94 11.43
C PHE A 156 4.00 -7.48 11.49
N HIS A 157 3.72 -6.34 10.88
CA HIS A 157 2.38 -5.79 10.70
C HIS A 157 1.90 -5.98 9.27
N ILE A 158 0.62 -6.30 9.12
CA ILE A 158 -0.11 -6.18 7.86
C ILE A 158 -1.11 -5.05 7.99
N LEU A 159 -0.97 -4.06 7.13
CA LEU A 159 -1.72 -2.82 7.08
C LEU A 159 -2.22 -2.59 5.65
N SER A 160 -3.01 -1.54 5.43
CA SER A 160 -3.38 -1.11 4.08
C SER A 160 -2.12 -0.75 3.28
N PHE A 161 -2.17 -0.75 1.95
CA PHE A 161 -1.04 -0.42 1.07
C PHE A 161 -0.35 0.92 1.42
N ASN A 162 -1.09 1.87 1.98
CA ASN A 162 -0.61 3.18 2.40
C ASN A 162 -0.20 3.24 3.89
N GLY A 163 -0.13 2.11 4.58
CA GLY A 163 0.29 2.00 5.98
C GLY A 163 -0.78 2.34 7.01
N TYR A 164 -2.02 2.62 6.61
CA TYR A 164 -3.13 2.81 7.55
C TYR A 164 -3.72 1.49 8.05
N LEU A 165 -4.49 1.57 9.13
CA LEU A 165 -5.28 0.46 9.65
C LEU A 165 -6.26 -0.05 8.58
N ILE A 166 -6.64 -1.31 8.71
CA ILE A 166 -7.58 -1.99 7.83
C ILE A 166 -8.90 -2.24 8.55
N GLN A 167 -9.96 -2.52 7.78
CA GLN A 167 -11.24 -2.93 8.36
C GLN A 167 -11.09 -4.27 9.09
N ASN A 168 -11.86 -4.44 10.16
CA ASN A 168 -11.76 -5.62 11.01
C ASN A 168 -12.02 -6.94 10.26
N TRP A 169 -12.95 -6.93 9.30
CA TRP A 169 -13.22 -8.10 8.48
C TRP A 169 -11.98 -8.59 7.72
N TYR A 170 -11.24 -7.69 7.06
CA TYR A 170 -9.99 -8.05 6.37
C TYR A 170 -8.95 -8.59 7.36
N ALA A 171 -8.79 -7.93 8.52
CA ALA A 171 -7.84 -8.35 9.53
C ALA A 171 -8.13 -9.77 10.03
N GLU A 172 -9.39 -10.09 10.33
CA GLU A 172 -9.80 -11.43 10.77
C GLU A 172 -9.56 -12.49 9.71
N LYS A 173 -9.85 -12.18 8.44
CA LYS A 173 -9.69 -13.12 7.33
C LYS A 173 -8.23 -13.40 7.02
N ILE A 174 -7.40 -12.37 7.00
CA ILE A 174 -5.95 -12.50 6.84
C ILE A 174 -5.38 -13.31 8.02
N ASN A 175 -5.77 -12.97 9.26
CA ASN A 175 -5.31 -13.70 10.45
C ASN A 175 -5.69 -15.19 10.41
N LYS A 176 -6.93 -15.53 10.06
CA LYS A 176 -7.36 -16.93 9.91
C LYS A 176 -6.55 -17.66 8.85
N SER A 177 -6.22 -16.99 7.75
CA SER A 177 -5.43 -17.57 6.65
C SER A 177 -3.98 -17.82 7.09
N LEU A 178 -3.39 -16.92 7.86
CA LEU A 178 -2.04 -17.09 8.43
C LEU A 178 -1.99 -18.23 9.45
N LEU A 179 -2.97 -18.31 10.36
CA LEU A 179 -3.08 -19.41 11.32
C LEU A 179 -3.23 -20.77 10.62
N ALA A 180 -3.99 -20.83 9.53
CA ALA A 180 -4.14 -22.05 8.72
C ALA A 180 -2.85 -22.46 7.97
N LYS A 181 -1.86 -21.56 7.90
CA LYS A 181 -0.53 -21.78 7.33
C LYS A 181 0.54 -21.88 8.43
N ASP A 182 0.14 -22.21 9.66
CA ASP A 182 1.04 -22.41 10.80
C ASP A 182 1.88 -21.18 11.18
N PHE A 183 1.41 -19.97 10.88
CA PHE A 183 2.01 -18.75 11.44
C PHE A 183 1.40 -18.43 12.81
N GLU A 184 2.24 -17.96 13.74
CA GLU A 184 1.73 -17.28 14.93
C GLU A 184 1.24 -15.89 14.52
N SER A 185 -0.07 -15.67 14.54
CA SER A 185 -0.68 -14.38 14.20
C SER A 185 -1.86 -14.01 15.10
N ARG A 186 -2.14 -12.70 15.18
CA ARG A 186 -3.28 -12.13 15.92
C ARG A 186 -3.80 -10.86 15.25
N VAL A 187 -5.04 -10.51 15.53
CA VAL A 187 -5.62 -9.20 15.19
C VAL A 187 -5.46 -8.26 16.38
N GLU A 188 -4.99 -7.05 16.12
CA GLU A 188 -4.95 -5.96 17.11
C GLU A 188 -5.93 -4.85 16.71
N LEU A 189 -6.82 -4.50 17.63
CA LEU A 189 -7.70 -3.34 17.52
C LEU A 189 -6.98 -2.11 18.09
N VAL A 190 -6.96 -1.01 17.33
CA VAL A 190 -6.24 0.21 17.69
C VAL A 190 -7.23 1.36 17.90
N GLY A 191 -7.01 2.15 18.96
CA GLY A 191 -7.80 3.33 19.31
C GLY A 191 -8.89 3.06 20.37
N SER A 192 -9.82 4.02 20.53
CA SER A 192 -10.87 4.01 21.56
C SER A 192 -11.85 2.83 21.46
N TYR A 193 -11.79 2.07 20.37
CA TYR A 193 -12.63 0.90 20.11
C TYR A 193 -12.19 -0.36 20.88
N ILE A 194 -11.07 -0.31 21.60
CA ILE A 194 -10.64 -1.40 22.50
C ILE A 194 -11.69 -1.68 23.60
N HIS A 195 -12.52 -0.68 23.94
CA HIS A 195 -13.53 -0.78 24.99
C HIS A 195 -14.98 -0.86 24.48
N SER A 196 -15.21 -0.77 23.16
CA SER A 196 -16.53 -1.12 22.64
C SER A 196 -16.68 -2.62 22.80
N LYS A 197 -17.74 -3.07 23.47
CA LYS A 197 -18.07 -4.50 23.62
C LYS A 197 -18.52 -5.11 22.28
N SER A 198 -17.71 -4.93 21.24
CA SER A 198 -17.73 -5.82 20.09
C SER A 198 -17.39 -7.21 20.62
N GLN A 199 -18.18 -8.22 20.25
CA GLN A 199 -18.13 -9.60 20.75
C GLN A 199 -16.86 -10.36 20.32
N VAL A 200 -15.67 -9.79 20.51
CA VAL A 200 -14.40 -10.27 19.91
C VAL A 200 -13.57 -11.11 20.88
N ASN A 201 -13.92 -11.17 22.17
CA ASN A 201 -13.13 -11.89 23.18
C ASN A 201 -13.46 -13.39 23.37
N SER A 202 -14.26 -14.04 22.51
CA SER A 202 -14.63 -15.45 22.74
C SER A 202 -14.04 -16.49 21.78
N ILE A 203 -13.50 -16.14 20.61
CA ILE A 203 -13.15 -17.18 19.62
C ILE A 203 -11.73 -17.73 19.79
N THR A 204 -10.79 -16.97 20.38
CA THR A 204 -9.42 -17.48 20.59
C THR A 204 -9.29 -18.41 21.80
N LYS A 205 -10.36 -18.59 22.59
CA LYS A 205 -10.30 -19.37 23.85
C LYS A 205 -10.94 -20.77 23.79
N SER A 206 -11.54 -21.22 22.68
CA SER A 206 -12.36 -22.45 22.70
C SER A 206 -12.17 -23.44 21.53
N LEU A 207 -11.04 -23.45 20.83
CA LEU A 207 -10.80 -24.48 19.79
C LEU A 207 -10.08 -25.75 20.29
N ILE A 208 -9.80 -25.86 21.60
CA ILE A 208 -9.23 -27.09 22.19
C ILE A 208 -10.32 -27.99 22.80
N ASP A 209 -11.49 -27.46 23.16
CA ASP A 209 -12.53 -28.23 23.87
C ASP A 209 -13.92 -28.05 23.24
N SER A 210 -14.26 -28.89 22.26
CA SER A 210 -15.67 -29.29 22.09
C SER A 210 -15.80 -30.62 21.31
N LYS A 211 -16.39 -31.61 21.99
CA LYS A 211 -16.89 -32.86 21.40
C LYS A 211 -18.04 -32.55 20.42
N PRO A 212 -18.19 -33.30 19.31
CA PRO A 212 -19.27 -33.08 18.36
C PRO A 212 -20.63 -33.56 18.93
N PRO A 213 -21.71 -32.78 18.81
CA PRO A 213 -23.05 -33.24 19.14
C PRO A 213 -23.63 -34.14 18.04
N LYS A 214 -24.46 -35.08 18.46
CA LYS A 214 -25.11 -36.09 17.61
C LYS A 214 -26.24 -35.48 16.75
N ASN A 215 -26.30 -36.00 15.53
CA ASN A 215 -27.26 -35.81 14.43
C ASN A 215 -28.70 -35.41 14.80
N ASP A 216 -29.25 -34.52 13.99
CA ASP A 216 -30.58 -34.68 13.40
C ASP A 216 -30.51 -34.39 11.89
N SER A 217 -31.29 -35.17 11.14
CA SER A 217 -31.17 -35.43 9.70
C SER A 217 -31.48 -34.22 8.80
N VAL A 218 -30.47 -33.77 8.06
CA VAL A 218 -30.62 -32.94 6.85
C VAL A 218 -29.81 -33.59 5.73
N SER A 219 -30.45 -33.73 4.57
CA SER A 219 -29.94 -34.34 3.34
C SER A 219 -28.46 -34.04 3.06
N HIS A 220 -27.63 -35.09 3.07
CA HIS A 220 -26.23 -35.03 2.72
C HIS A 220 -26.06 -34.84 1.21
N ASN A 221 -25.83 -33.60 0.79
CA ASN A 221 -24.81 -33.36 -0.22
C ASN A 221 -23.50 -33.10 0.55
N ILE A 222 -22.63 -34.11 0.52
CA ILE A 222 -21.15 -34.10 0.65
C ILE A 222 -20.56 -32.92 1.43
N PRO A 223 -19.73 -33.12 2.49
CA PRO A 223 -19.05 -32.02 3.17
C PRO A 223 -18.03 -31.36 2.23
N VAL A 224 -18.50 -30.41 1.43
CA VAL A 224 -17.68 -29.47 0.67
C VAL A 224 -17.50 -28.26 1.57
N GLN A 225 -16.42 -28.24 2.32
CA GLN A 225 -15.89 -26.98 2.85
C GLN A 225 -14.37 -26.91 2.64
N LEU A 226 -13.96 -27.20 1.41
CA LEU A 226 -12.84 -26.55 0.72
C LEU A 226 -13.35 -25.20 0.18
N THR A 227 -13.45 -24.14 0.99
CA THR A 227 -13.92 -22.83 0.47
C THR A 227 -13.43 -21.62 1.28
N LEU A 228 -12.27 -21.09 0.87
CA LEU A 228 -11.96 -19.66 0.91
C LEU A 228 -10.92 -19.29 -0.16
N PHE A 229 -11.10 -19.70 -1.43
CA PHE A 229 -10.37 -19.21 -2.61
C PHE A 229 -8.91 -18.77 -2.32
N ASP A 230 -8.10 -19.77 -1.96
CA ASP A 230 -6.73 -19.73 -1.42
C ASP A 230 -5.79 -18.74 -2.12
N LEU A 231 -5.75 -17.47 -1.66
CA LEU A 231 -5.06 -16.32 -2.30
C LEU A 231 -5.24 -16.22 -3.85
N SER A 232 -6.34 -16.84 -4.30
CA SER A 232 -6.89 -17.02 -5.63
C SER A 232 -5.94 -17.15 -6.82
N GLU A 233 -5.40 -18.36 -6.99
CA GLU A 233 -4.75 -18.93 -8.19
C GLU A 233 -3.22 -18.86 -8.20
N VAL A 234 -2.60 -19.97 -7.78
CA VAL A 234 -1.34 -20.45 -8.37
C VAL A 234 -1.51 -20.43 -9.88
N THR A 235 -0.90 -19.44 -10.53
CA THR A 235 -0.50 -19.36 -11.95
C THR A 235 -1.24 -20.34 -12.85
N THR A 236 -2.20 -19.84 -13.64
CA THR A 236 -2.66 -20.44 -14.92
C THR A 236 -1.93 -21.73 -15.24
N SER A 237 -2.56 -22.85 -14.89
CA SER A 237 -2.08 -24.21 -15.17
C SER A 237 -1.21 -24.23 -16.41
N SER A 238 0.09 -24.39 -16.19
CA SER A 238 0.93 -25.38 -16.82
C SER A 238 0.47 -25.82 -18.21
N TYR A 239 1.28 -25.52 -19.22
CA TYR A 239 1.54 -26.44 -20.33
C TYR A 239 0.29 -27.14 -20.93
N ARG A 240 -0.31 -26.52 -21.95
CA ARG A 240 -0.90 -27.32 -23.04
C ARG A 240 0.22 -28.13 -23.71
N ARG A 241 0.39 -29.37 -23.27
CA ARG A 241 0.91 -30.47 -24.08
C ARG A 241 -0.01 -31.67 -23.92
N SER A 242 -0.92 -31.80 -24.87
CA SER A 242 -1.33 -33.05 -25.56
C SER A 242 -2.17 -32.60 -26.74
#